data_AF-A0A519KUL5-F1
#
_entry.id   AF-A0A519KUL5-F1
#
_cell.length_a   1.000
_cell.length_b   1.000
_cell.length_c   1.000
_cell.angle_alpha   90.00
_cell.angle_beta   90.00
_cell.angle_gamma   90.00
#
_symmetry.space_group_name_H-M   'P 1'
#
loop_
_entity.id
_entity.type
_entity.pdbx_description
1 polymer ?
#
loop_
_entity_poly.entity_id
_entity_poly.type
_entity_poly.pdbx_seq_one_letter_code
_entity_poly.pdbx_strand_id
1 'polypeptide(L)' 'ADKYENQVYTLPKHLDEKVAFLHLAKLGAKLTTLSKEQADYISVPTEGPFKPDHYRY' A
#
# COMPACT_ATOMS: atom_id res chain seq x y z
N ALA A 1 12.88 -23.46 -6.48
CA ALA A 1 11.56 -23.39 -7.16
C ALA A 1 11.43 -21.97 -7.71
N ASP A 2 11.10 -21.82 -8.99
CA ASP A 2 10.86 -20.50 -9.57
C ASP A 2 9.58 -19.88 -8.98
N LYS A 3 9.65 -18.59 -8.66
CA LYS A 3 8.55 -17.85 -8.02
C LYS A 3 7.41 -17.53 -8.99
N TYR A 4 7.64 -17.68 -10.30
CA TYR A 4 6.74 -17.27 -11.37
C TYR A 4 6.67 -18.34 -12.45
N GLU A 5 5.48 -18.49 -13.02
CA GLU A 5 5.17 -19.40 -14.12
C GLU A 5 4.73 -18.59 -15.35
N ASN A 6 4.34 -19.27 -16.43
CA ASN A 6 3.75 -18.64 -17.61
C ASN A 6 2.29 -18.23 -17.36
N GLN A 7 2.08 -17.30 -16.44
CA GLN A 7 0.78 -16.76 -16.05
C GLN A 7 0.85 -15.23 -15.94
N VAL A 8 -0.32 -14.59 -15.84
CA VAL A 8 -0.42 -13.15 -15.61
C VAL A 8 -0.39 -12.88 -14.12
N TYR A 9 0.50 -11.97 -13.69
CA TYR A 9 0.63 -11.54 -12.31
C TYR A 9 0.45 -10.04 -12.21
N THR A 10 -0.03 -9.59 -11.05
CA THR A 10 -0.03 -8.17 -10.67
C THR A 10 0.99 -7.94 -9.57
N LEU A 11 1.43 -6.69 -9.43
CA LEU A 11 2.30 -6.31 -8.32
C LEU A 11 1.51 -6.31 -6.99
N PRO A 12 2.14 -6.70 -5.87
CA PRO A 12 1.52 -6.60 -4.55
C PRO A 12 1.24 -5.15 -4.15
N LYS A 13 0.17 -4.93 -3.38
CA LYS A 13 -0.31 -3.59 -2.99
C LYS A 13 0.72 -2.67 -2.35
N HIS A 14 1.64 -3.20 -1.52
CA HIS A 14 2.67 -2.35 -0.90
C HIS A 14 3.60 -1.69 -1.94
N LEU A 15 3.80 -2.32 -3.12
CA LEU A 15 4.56 -1.69 -4.20
C LEU A 15 3.74 -0.61 -4.92
N ASP A 16 2.44 -0.82 -5.06
CA ASP A 16 1.52 0.18 -5.62
C ASP A 16 1.45 1.44 -4.73
N GLU A 17 1.28 1.25 -3.42
CA GLU A 17 1.33 2.33 -2.44
C GLU A 17 2.69 3.06 -2.46
N LYS A 18 3.81 2.31 -2.57
CA LYS A 18 5.15 2.90 -2.71
C LYS A 18 5.27 3.77 -3.95
N VAL A 19 4.68 3.37 -5.08
CA VAL A 19 4.63 4.20 -6.28
C VAL A 19 3.87 5.50 -5.97
N ALA A 20 2.71 5.45 -5.33
CA ALA A 20 1.96 6.64 -4.94
C ALA A 20 2.76 7.57 -4.01
N PHE A 21 3.42 7.01 -2.99
CA PHE A 21 4.26 7.76 -2.04
C PHE A 21 5.35 8.59 -2.72
N LEU A 22 6.03 8.03 -3.72
CA LEU A 22 7.11 8.71 -4.44
C LEU A 22 6.65 9.97 -5.19
N HIS A 23 5.37 10.05 -5.55
CA HIS A 23 4.82 11.17 -6.31
C HIS A 23 4.29 12.32 -5.42
N LEU A 24 4.04 12.08 -4.13
CA LEU A 24 3.43 13.07 -3.21
C LEU A 24 4.24 14.37 -3.14
N ALA A 25 5.56 14.26 -3.04
CA ALA A 25 6.45 15.42 -2.91
C ALA A 25 6.35 16.36 -4.12
N LYS A 26 6.20 15.80 -5.34
CA LYS A 26 6.07 16.60 -6.57
C LYS A 26 4.77 17.41 -6.59
N LEU A 27 3.73 16.90 -5.94
CA LEU A 27 2.41 17.51 -5.83
C LEU A 27 2.27 18.41 -4.58
N GLY A 28 3.28 18.46 -3.71
CA GLY A 28 3.21 19.17 -2.43
C GLY A 28 2.21 18.56 -1.45
N ALA A 29 1.77 17.32 -1.69
CA ALA A 29 0.82 16.62 -0.84
C ALA A 29 1.52 16.17 0.46
N LYS A 30 0.87 16.38 1.60
CA LYS A 30 1.32 15.90 2.91
C LYS A 30 0.39 14.79 3.38
N LEU A 31 0.94 13.60 3.58
CA LEU A 31 0.18 12.47 4.10
C LEU A 31 0.25 12.44 5.63
N THR A 32 -0.89 12.13 6.26
CA THR A 32 -0.96 11.93 7.71
C THR A 32 -0.43 10.54 8.08
N THR A 33 0.34 10.44 9.16
CA THR A 33 0.79 9.16 9.72
C THR A 33 -0.21 8.67 10.76
N LEU A 34 -0.64 7.41 10.64
CA LEU A 34 -1.48 6.77 11.65
C LEU A 34 -0.68 6.54 12.94
N SER A 35 -1.30 6.83 14.08
CA SER A 35 -0.82 6.29 15.36
C SER A 35 -1.04 4.77 15.39
N LYS A 36 -0.30 4.08 16.25
CA LYS A 36 -0.48 2.64 16.45
C LYS A 36 -1.91 2.28 16.83
N GLU A 37 -2.52 3.04 17.75
CA GLU A 37 -3.91 2.83 18.18
C GLU A 37 -4.90 2.95 17.01
N GLN A 38 -4.76 3.96 16.15
CA GLN A 38 -5.62 4.13 14.98
C GLN A 38 -5.44 3.00 13.95
N ALA A 39 -4.19 2.58 13.71
CA ALA A 39 -3.87 1.51 12.78
C ALA A 39 -4.44 0.17 13.26
N ASP A 40 -4.26 -0.15 14.55
CA ASP A 40 -4.84 -1.32 15.20
C ASP A 40 -6.38 -1.28 15.15
N TYR A 41 -6.97 -0.11 15.40
CA TYR A 41 -8.44 0.09 15.37
C TYR A 41 -9.07 -0.25 14.01
N ILE A 42 -8.42 0.12 12.90
CA ILE A 42 -8.88 -0.21 11.54
C ILE A 42 -8.23 -1.49 10.97
N SER A 43 -7.46 -2.20 11.79
CA SER A 43 -6.79 -3.47 11.44
C SER A 43 -5.86 -3.39 10.22
N VAL A 44 -5.03 -2.35 10.17
CA VAL A 44 -3.97 -2.20 9.16
C VAL A 44 -2.62 -1.91 9.82
N PRO A 45 -1.48 -2.23 9.18
CA PRO A 45 -0.18 -1.76 9.65
C PRO A 45 -0.04 -0.24 9.51
N THR A 46 0.79 0.39 10.33
CA THR A 46 1.06 1.84 10.24
C THR A 46 1.71 2.25 8.91
N GLU A 47 2.42 1.34 8.27
CA GLU A 47 3.11 1.53 6.98
C GLU A 47 2.33 0.96 5.78
N GLY A 48 1.10 0.47 6.00
CA GLY A 48 0.29 -0.20 5.00
C GLY A 48 0.65 -1.69 4.80
N PRO A 49 -0.03 -2.41 3.87
CA PRO A 49 -1.08 -1.91 2.99
C PRO A 49 -2.29 -1.37 3.73
N PHE A 50 -2.83 -0.24 3.30
CA PHE A 50 -3.91 0.47 4.00
C PHE A 50 -5.30 0.01 3.58
N LYS A 51 -5.40 -0.92 2.62
CA LYS A 51 -6.65 -1.43 2.03
C LYS A 51 -6.53 -2.92 1.67
N PRO A 52 -7.64 -3.69 1.78
CA PRO A 52 -7.66 -5.10 1.43
C PRO A 52 -7.58 -5.32 -0.08
N ASP A 53 -7.23 -6.54 -0.50
CA ASP A 53 -6.95 -6.88 -1.91
C ASP A 53 -8.07 -6.57 -2.89
N HIS A 54 -9.33 -6.81 -2.50
CA HIS A 54 -10.51 -6.59 -3.32
C HIS A 54 -10.99 -5.13 -3.35
N TYR A 55 -10.29 -4.21 -2.68
CA TYR A 55 -10.64 -2.79 -2.67
C TYR A 55 -10.39 -2.18 -4.04
N ARG A 56 -11.39 -1.44 -4.56
CA ARG A 56 -11.38 -0.96 -5.94
C ARG A 56 -10.50 0.27 -6.17
N TYR A 57 -10.27 1.08 -5.13
CA TYR A 57 -9.25 2.14 -4.98
C TYR A 57 -9.34 2.70 -3.58
#